data_AF-A0A268NYP7-F1
#
_entry.id   AF-A0A268NYP7-F1
#
_cell.length_a   1.000
_cell.length_b   1.000
_cell.length_c   1.000
_cell.angle_alpha   90.00
_cell.angle_beta   90.00
_cell.angle_gamma   90.00
#
_symmetry.space_group_name_H-M   'P 1'
#
loop_
_entity.id
_entity.type
_entity.pdbx_description
1 polymer ?
#
loop_
_entity_poly.entity_id
_entity_poly.type
_entity_poly.pdbx_seq_one_letter_code
_entity_poly.pdbx_strand_id
1 'polypeptide(L)'
;MSNKAEWQLHDPYVYGMLAKQIGTMIGVQTTRGALRGILKAVQPDHLVVEMGGTPFYVRSQQIIWVHPAKVHQAKAQQVKQKN
;
A
#
# COMPACT_ATOMS: atom_id res chain seq x y z
N MET A 1 -12.48 32.39 -12.28
CA MET A 1 -11.46 31.82 -11.36
C MET A 1 -11.31 30.35 -11.72
N SER A 2 -10.15 29.95 -12.25
CA SER A 2 -9.89 28.54 -12.54
C SER A 2 -9.71 27.82 -11.20
N ASN A 3 -10.62 26.92 -10.84
CA ASN A 3 -10.41 25.99 -9.73
C ASN A 3 -9.32 25.01 -10.14
N LYS A 4 -8.06 25.45 -10.07
CA LYS A 4 -6.94 24.52 -10.03
C LYS A 4 -7.05 23.80 -8.69
N ALA A 5 -7.43 22.53 -8.73
CA ALA A 5 -7.23 21.65 -7.59
C ALA A 5 -5.71 21.54 -7.38
N GLU A 6 -5.19 22.34 -6.45
CA GLU A 6 -3.80 22.27 -6.01
C GLU A 6 -3.68 21.12 -5.01
N TRP A 7 -3.12 20.00 -5.46
CA TRP A 7 -2.85 18.86 -4.59
C TRP A 7 -1.49 19.05 -3.93
N GLN A 8 -1.44 19.05 -2.59
CA GLN A 8 -0.20 19.10 -1.83
C GLN A 8 0.28 17.68 -1.50
N LEU A 9 1.53 17.38 -1.87
CA LEU A 9 2.20 16.15 -1.49
C LEU A 9 2.89 16.37 -0.14
N HIS A 10 2.24 15.95 0.95
CA HIS A 10 2.74 16.20 2.31
C HIS A 10 3.97 15.36 2.67
N ASP A 11 4.15 14.19 2.05
CA ASP A 11 5.30 13.32 2.31
C ASP A 11 5.78 12.63 1.01
N PRO A 12 6.65 13.29 0.23
CA PRO A 12 7.16 12.75 -1.02
C PRO A 12 7.96 11.45 -0.86
N TYR A 13 8.64 11.28 0.28
CA TYR A 13 9.43 10.09 0.55
C TYR A 13 8.53 8.88 0.76
N VAL A 14 7.53 9.00 1.63
CA VAL A 14 6.56 7.93 1.89
C VAL A 14 5.76 7.61 0.63
N TYR A 15 5.32 8.62 -0.11
CA TYR A 15 4.64 8.42 -1.39
C TYR A 15 5.50 7.63 -2.38
N GLY A 16 6.75 8.06 -2.61
CA GLY A 16 7.65 7.40 -3.54
C GLY A 16 8.03 5.98 -3.12
N MET A 17 8.17 5.74 -1.81
CA MET A 17 8.41 4.40 -1.26
C MET A 17 7.19 3.48 -1.48
N LEU A 18 5.98 3.94 -1.14
CA LEU A 18 4.76 3.14 -1.27
C LEU A 18 4.37 2.89 -2.73
N ALA A 19 4.62 3.84 -3.63
CA ALA A 19 4.38 3.66 -5.06
C ALA A 19 5.14 2.44 -5.63
N LYS A 20 6.34 2.14 -5.11
CA LYS A 20 7.13 0.96 -5.47
C LYS A 20 6.56 -0.36 -4.92
N GLN A 21 5.61 -0.29 -3.98
CA GLN A 21 4.98 -1.45 -3.36
C GLN A 21 3.60 -1.78 -3.95
N ILE A 22 3.15 -1.07 -4.99
CA ILE A 22 1.88 -1.37 -5.66
C ILE A 22 1.89 -2.82 -6.18
N GLY A 23 0.79 -3.52 -5.96
CA GLY A 23 0.62 -4.95 -6.28
C GLY A 23 1.12 -5.90 -5.19
N THR A 24 1.76 -5.39 -4.13
CA THR A 24 2.25 -6.21 -3.02
C THR A 24 1.29 -6.23 -1.84
N MET A 25 1.43 -7.26 -1.00
CA MET A 25 0.73 -7.33 0.27
C MET A 25 1.38 -6.38 1.28
N ILE A 26 0.58 -5.53 1.92
CA ILE A 26 1.05 -4.58 2.92
C ILE A 26 0.20 -4.68 4.19
N GLY A 27 0.80 -4.34 5.33
CA GLY A 27 0.09 -4.00 6.56
C GLY A 27 0.15 -2.50 6.77
N VAL A 28 -0.98 -1.88 7.11
CA VAL A 28 -1.08 -0.45 7.43
C VAL A 28 -1.73 -0.33 8.81
N GLN A 29 -1.08 0.38 9.72
CA GLN A 29 -1.69 0.77 10.99
C GLN A 29 -2.23 2.17 10.88
N THR A 30 -3.50 2.32 11.22
CA THR A 30 -4.15 3.60 11.40
C THR A 30 -4.31 3.94 12.87
N THR A 31 -4.73 5.17 13.15
CA THR A 31 -5.17 5.61 14.48
C THR A 31 -6.32 4.79 15.07
N ARG A 32 -7.05 4.01 14.26
CA ARG A 32 -8.22 3.22 14.68
C ARG A 32 -8.06 1.70 14.51
N GLY A 33 -6.86 1.22 14.22
CA GLY A 33 -6.58 -0.20 14.01
C GLY A 33 -5.76 -0.49 12.75
N ALA A 34 -5.44 -1.76 12.54
CA ALA A 34 -4.64 -2.21 11.41
C ALA A 34 -5.50 -2.80 10.30
N LEU A 35 -5.01 -2.68 9.06
CA LEU A 35 -5.55 -3.31 7.86
C LEU A 35 -4.43 -4.00 7.09
N ARG A 36 -4.77 -5.12 6.45
CA ARG A 36 -3.82 -5.93 5.70
C ARG A 36 -4.44 -6.36 4.38
N GLY A 37 -3.81 -5.97 3.28
CA GLY A 37 -4.34 -6.19 1.94
C GLY A 37 -3.35 -5.85 0.84
N ILE A 38 -3.80 -5.95 -0.41
CA ILE A 38 -2.96 -5.63 -1.57
C ILE A 38 -2.99 -4.12 -1.77
N LEU A 39 -1.82 -3.47 -1.86
CA LEU A 39 -1.74 -2.06 -2.23
C LEU A 39 -2.07 -1.91 -3.72
N LYS A 40 -3.22 -1.32 -4.06
CA LYS A 40 -3.65 -1.14 -5.45
C LYS A 40 -3.20 0.17 -6.05
N ALA A 41 -3.17 1.24 -5.24
CA ALA A 41 -2.79 2.56 -5.69
C ALA A 41 -2.29 3.43 -4.53
N VAL A 42 -1.48 4.42 -4.87
CA VAL A 42 -0.99 5.46 -3.96
C VAL A 42 -1.33 6.80 -4.61
N GLN A 43 -1.98 7.67 -3.85
CA GLN A 43 -2.36 9.03 -4.21
C GLN A 43 -1.68 10.00 -3.23
N PRO A 44 -1.60 11.31 -3.52
CA PRO A 44 -0.92 12.27 -2.63
C PRO A 44 -1.39 12.24 -1.18
N ASP A 45 -2.69 12.01 -0.92
CA ASP A 45 -3.24 11.93 0.44
C ASP A 45 -3.91 10.58 0.79
N HIS A 46 -3.99 9.64 -0.15
CA HIS A 46 -4.68 8.36 0.05
C HIS A 46 -3.87 7.14 -0.41
N LEU A 47 -4.07 6.02 0.28
CA LEU A 47 -3.72 4.68 -0.17
C LEU A 47 -4.97 3.89 -0.49
N VAL A 48 -4.92 3.05 -1.54
CA VAL A 48 -6.00 2.11 -1.84
C VAL A 48 -5.52 0.71 -1.51
N VAL A 49 -6.11 0.10 -0.47
CA VAL A 49 -5.79 -1.26 -0.02
C VAL A 49 -6.97 -2.17 -0.26
N GLU A 50 -6.78 -3.22 -1.04
CA GLU A 50 -7.82 -4.20 -1.37
C GLU A 50 -7.79 -5.38 -0.38
N MET A 51 -8.93 -5.65 0.26
CA MET A 51 -9.13 -6.75 1.19
C MET A 51 -10.40 -7.51 0.80
N GLY A 52 -10.28 -8.82 0.53
CA GLY A 52 -11.43 -9.64 0.13
C GLY A 52 -12.17 -9.11 -1.11
N GLY A 53 -11.45 -8.52 -2.07
CA GLY A 53 -12.03 -7.92 -3.28
C GLY A 53 -12.68 -6.55 -3.07
N THR A 54 -12.65 -5.98 -1.86
CA THR A 54 -13.19 -4.65 -1.55
C THR A 54 -12.07 -3.63 -1.36
N PRO A 55 -12.09 -2.47 -2.05
CA PRO A 55 -11.10 -1.42 -1.87
C PRO A 55 -11.37 -0.56 -0.64
N PHE A 56 -10.33 -0.27 0.14
CA PHE A 56 -10.35 0.64 1.27
C PHE A 56 -9.44 1.84 0.98
N TYR A 57 -9.98 3.05 1.13
CA TYR A 57 -9.28 4.31 0.92
C TYR A 57 -8.79 4.85 2.26
N VAL A 58 -7.47 4.87 2.46
CA VAL A 58 -6.84 5.20 3.74
C VAL A 58 -6.12 6.52 3.61
N ARG A 59 -6.49 7.51 4.44
CA ARG A 59 -5.83 8.82 4.47
C ARG A 59 -4.43 8.71 5.04
N SER A 60 -3.44 9.24 4.34
CA SER A 60 -2.03 9.25 4.79
C SER A 60 -1.86 9.88 6.17
N GLN A 61 -2.62 10.93 6.48
CA GLN A 61 -2.60 11.61 7.79
C GLN A 61 -3.08 10.74 8.96
N GLN A 62 -3.76 9.62 8.69
CA GLN A 62 -4.25 8.70 9.73
C GLN A 62 -3.35 7.47 9.89
N ILE A 63 -2.26 7.39 9.12
CA ILE A 63 -1.33 6.26 9.14
C ILE A 63 -0.27 6.50 10.20
N ILE A 64 -0.07 5.50 11.06
CA ILE A 64 1.01 5.46 12.06
C ILE A 64 2.23 4.75 11.46
N TRP A 65 2.02 3.63 10.76
CA TRP A 65 3.08 2.91 10.06
C TRP A 65 2.53 2.10 8.88
N VAL A 66 3.43 1.78 7.94
CA VAL A 66 3.20 0.81 6.87
C VAL A 66 4.35 -0.18 6.85
N HIS A 67 4.07 -1.47 6.72
CA HIS A 67 5.10 -2.47 6.42
C HIS A 67 4.72 -3.29 5.18
N PRO A 68 5.64 -3.50 4.23
CA PRO A 68 5.43 -4.50 3.20
C PRO A 68 5.47 -5.89 3.83
N ALA A 69 4.41 -6.67 3.63
CA ALA A 69 4.48 -8.08 3.98
C ALA A 69 5.37 -8.74 2.91
N LYS A 70 6.48 -9.35 3.32
CA LYS A 70 7.23 -10.22 2.41
C LYS A 70 6.24 -11.24 1.85
N VAL A 71 5.96 -11.18 0.56
CA VAL A 71 5.36 -12.31 -0.12
C VAL A 71 6.40 -13.40 0.02
N HIS A 72 6.20 -14.33 0.95
CA HIS A 72 6.98 -15.55 0.97
C HIS A 72 6.77 -16.13 -0.43
N GLN A 73 7.83 -16.16 -1.24
CA GLN A 73 7.81 -16.80 -2.56
C GLN A 73 7.69 -18.33 -2.36
N ALA A 74 6.63 -18.77 -1.69
CA ALA A 74 6.24 -20.16 -1.67
C ALA A 74 5.78 -20.48 -3.08
N LYS A 75 6.62 -21.25 -3.81
CA LYS A 75 6.38 -21.97 -5.08
C LYS A 75 7.26 -21.61 -6.29
N ALA A 76 8.52 -21.18 -6.11
CA ALA A 76 9.51 -21.25 -7.20
C ALA A 76 10.74 -22.13 -6.91
N GLN A 77 10.96 -22.57 -5.66
CA GLN A 77 12.14 -23.38 -5.30
C GLN A 77 11.88 -24.89 -5.15
N GLN A 78 10.62 -25.36 -5.12
CA GLN A 78 10.33 -26.80 -5.01
C GLN A 78 10.35 -27.57 -6.33
N VAL A 79 10.53 -26.91 -7.48
CA VAL A 79 10.67 -27.62 -8.79
C VAL A 79 12.13 -28.02 -9.08
N LYS A 80 13.10 -27.51 -8.32
CA LYS A 80 14.52 -27.90 -8.46
C LYS A 80 14.99 -29.02 -7.52
N GLN A 81 14.11 -29.54 -6.67
CA GLN A 81 14.35 -30.76 -5.85
C GLN A 81 13.34 -31.84 -6.25
N LYS A 82 13.25 -32.11 -7.55
CA LYS A 82 12.67 -33.34 -8.05
C LYS A 82 13.45 -33.75 -9.31
N ASN A 83 14.76 -33.88 -9.09
CA ASN A 83 15.59 -34.79 -9.88
C ASN A 83 15.43 -36.17 -9.27
#